data_AF-A0A372R705-F1
#
_entry.id   AF-A0A372R705-F1
#
_cell.length_a   1.000
_cell.length_b   1.000
_cell.length_c   1.000
_cell.angle_alpha   90.00
_cell.angle_beta   90.00
_cell.angle_gamma   90.00
#
_symmetry.space_group_name_H-M   'P 1'
#
loop_
_entity.id
_entity.type
_entity.pdbx_description
1 polymer ?
#
loop_
_entity_poly.entity_id
_entity_poly.type
_entity_poly.pdbx_seq_one_letter_code
_entity_poly.pdbx_strand_id
1 'polypeptide(L)'
;MDVKEDSNGNRIAGDKDYHDCSEGSDSEDGYETINFPDQTYTVHAKVQGSFEKQKVRGPFNENTCYGIYGNVDDWTFEQRSC
;
A
#
# COMPACT_ATOMS: atom_id res chain seq x y z
N MET A 1 4.07 1.94 -5.57
CA MET A 1 5.25 1.40 -4.87
C MET A 1 4.80 1.22 -3.44
N ASP A 2 4.66 -0.04 -3.05
CA ASP A 2 3.94 -0.41 -1.84
C ASP A 2 4.77 -1.47 -1.13
N VAL A 3 5.30 -1.10 0.05
CA VAL A 3 6.18 -1.96 0.84
C VAL A 3 5.54 -2.20 2.21
N LYS A 4 5.56 -3.46 2.66
CA LYS A 4 5.15 -3.85 4.01
C LYS A 4 6.36 -4.24 4.84
N GLU A 5 6.48 -3.68 6.03
CA GLU A 5 7.56 -3.95 6.99
C GLU A 5 7.02 -4.56 8.28
N ASP A 6 7.77 -5.48 8.90
CA ASP A 6 7.47 -6.02 10.23
C ASP A 6 7.77 -4.99 11.34
N SER A 7 7.49 -5.36 12.58
CA SER A 7 7.79 -4.53 13.76
C SER A 7 9.29 -4.26 14.00
N ASN A 8 10.17 -5.00 13.34
CA ASN A 8 11.63 -4.84 13.40
C ASN A 8 12.17 -4.00 12.22
N GLY A 9 11.31 -3.54 11.31
CA GLY A 9 11.70 -2.79 10.11
C GLY A 9 12.20 -3.67 8.95
N ASN A 10 11.95 -4.98 8.98
CA ASN A 10 12.28 -5.87 7.86
C ASN A 10 11.14 -5.85 6.85
N ARG A 11 11.45 -5.69 5.56
CA ARG A 11 10.48 -5.87 4.47
C ARG A 11 9.96 -7.32 4.47
N ILE A 12 8.66 -7.47 4.64
CA ILE A 12 7.96 -8.76 4.63
C ILE A 12 7.13 -8.98 3.38
N ALA A 13 6.72 -7.91 2.68
CA ALA A 13 5.93 -8.01 1.46
C ALA A 13 5.95 -6.72 0.61
N GLY A 14 5.33 -6.80 -0.57
CA GLY A 14 5.28 -5.71 -1.56
C GLY A 14 6.63 -5.51 -2.26
N ASP A 15 6.73 -4.56 -3.19
CA ASP A 15 7.95 -4.28 -3.95
C ASP A 15 8.15 -2.79 -4.27
N LYS A 16 9.25 -2.52 -4.98
CA LYS A 16 9.65 -1.18 -5.39
C LYS A 16 9.18 -0.85 -6.80
N ASP A 17 8.42 -1.73 -7.43
CA ASP A 17 7.88 -1.51 -8.75
C ASP A 17 6.57 -0.72 -8.65
N TYR A 18 6.17 -0.18 -9.78
CA TYR A 18 4.92 0.54 -9.89
C TYR A 18 3.80 -0.45 -10.16
N HIS A 19 2.82 -0.47 -9.26
CA HIS A 19 1.59 -1.21 -9.43
C HIS A 19 0.48 -0.25 -9.80
N ASP A 20 -0.16 -0.51 -10.94
CA ASP A 20 -1.34 0.24 -11.36
C ASP A 20 -2.57 -0.41 -10.71
N CYS A 21 -3.17 0.29 -9.75
CA CYS A 21 -4.38 -0.13 -9.06
C CYS A 21 -5.63 0.60 -9.59
N SER A 22 -5.60 1.11 -10.84
CA SER A 22 -6.79 1.69 -11.47
C SER A 22 -7.76 0.60 -11.93
N GLU A 23 -9.07 0.88 -11.89
CA GLU A 23 -10.10 -0.03 -12.42
C GLU A 23 -9.81 -0.35 -13.89
N GLY A 24 -9.49 -1.63 -14.19
CA GLY A 24 -9.16 -2.11 -15.54
C GLY A 24 -7.66 -2.40 -15.80
N SER A 25 -6.80 -2.31 -14.78
CA SER A 25 -5.43 -2.86 -14.82
C SER A 25 -5.42 -4.39 -14.66
N ASP A 26 -4.25 -5.02 -14.68
CA ASP A 26 -4.05 -6.50 -14.62
C ASP A 26 -4.72 -7.21 -13.42
N SER A 27 -5.23 -6.45 -12.44
CA SER A 27 -6.19 -6.94 -11.44
C SER A 27 -7.62 -6.69 -11.94
N GLU A 28 -8.35 -7.77 -12.30
CA GLU A 28 -9.76 -7.72 -12.74
C GLU A 28 -10.68 -6.92 -11.80
N ASP A 29 -10.28 -6.77 -10.53
CA ASP A 29 -11.04 -6.09 -9.48
C ASP A 29 -10.44 -4.72 -9.04
N GLY A 30 -9.38 -4.23 -9.69
CA GLY A 30 -8.77 -2.93 -9.35
C GLY A 30 -8.08 -2.87 -7.98
N TYR A 31 -7.70 -4.02 -7.41
CA TYR A 31 -6.91 -4.10 -6.18
C TYR A 31 -5.76 -5.10 -6.29
N GLU A 32 -4.65 -4.78 -5.62
CA GLU A 32 -3.52 -5.69 -5.46
C GLU A 32 -3.63 -6.43 -4.11
N THR A 33 -3.57 -7.76 -4.15
CA THR A 33 -3.56 -8.58 -2.93
C THR A 33 -2.14 -9.01 -2.58
N ILE A 34 -1.67 -8.55 -1.42
CA ILE A 34 -0.34 -8.87 -0.91
C ILE A 34 -0.49 -9.81 0.30
N ASN A 35 -0.11 -11.07 0.11
CA ASN A 35 -0.17 -12.13 1.13
C ASN A 35 1.18 -12.28 1.87
N PHE A 36 1.15 -12.37 3.20
CA PHE A 36 2.32 -12.57 4.06
C PHE A 36 1.89 -13.25 5.38
N PRO A 37 2.83 -13.81 6.17
CA PRO A 37 2.49 -14.48 7.43
C PRO A 37 1.82 -13.55 8.43
N ASP A 38 0.97 -14.12 9.30
CA ASP A 38 0.26 -13.40 10.35
C ASP A 38 1.25 -12.78 11.36
N GLN A 39 1.39 -11.45 11.30
CA GLN A 39 2.29 -10.66 12.12
C GLN A 39 1.89 -9.18 12.09
N THR A 40 2.44 -8.40 13.02
CA THR A 40 2.27 -6.95 12.99
C THR A 40 3.06 -6.33 11.84
N TYR A 41 2.42 -5.47 11.06
CA TYR A 41 3.02 -4.84 9.88
C TYR A 41 2.73 -3.34 9.76
N THR A 42 3.60 -2.65 9.03
CA THR A 42 3.45 -1.25 8.63
C THR A 42 3.42 -1.17 7.11
N VAL A 43 2.56 -0.32 6.55
CA VAL A 43 2.43 -0.13 5.10
C VAL A 43 3.03 1.21 4.69
N HIS A 44 3.90 1.17 3.68
CA HIS A 44 4.59 2.31 3.10
C HIS A 44 4.12 2.46 1.66
N ALA A 45 3.41 3.56 1.39
CA ALA A 45 2.88 3.87 0.07
C ALA A 45 3.63 5.07 -0.54
N LYS A 46 3.88 5.00 -1.84
CA LYS A 46 4.41 6.12 -2.64
C LYS A 46 3.82 6.11 -4.04
N VAL A 47 3.16 7.22 -4.39
CA VAL A 47 2.67 7.48 -5.75
C VAL A 47 3.86 7.89 -6.63
N GLN A 48 4.00 7.25 -7.79
CA GLN A 48 5.03 7.57 -8.76
C GLN A 48 4.78 8.96 -9.37
N GLY A 49 5.85 9.74 -9.54
CA GLY A 49 5.76 11.12 -10.04
C GLY A 49 5.33 12.15 -8.99
N SER A 50 4.80 11.72 -7.84
CA SER A 50 4.46 12.62 -6.74
C SER A 50 5.71 13.18 -6.06
N PHE A 51 5.71 14.48 -5.79
CA PHE A 51 6.71 15.12 -4.93
C PHE A 51 6.41 14.99 -3.44
N GLU A 52 5.21 14.52 -3.06
CA GLU A 52 4.88 14.27 -1.66
C GLU A 52 5.76 13.18 -1.05
N LYS A 53 6.06 13.27 0.24
CA LYS A 53 6.81 12.21 0.94
C LYS A 53 6.00 10.91 0.96
N GLN A 54 6.70 9.77 1.07
CA GLN A 54 6.03 8.48 1.27
C GLN A 54 5.10 8.57 2.49
N LYS A 55 3.93 7.95 2.41
CA LYS A 55 2.98 7.89 3.52
C LYS A 55 3.10 6.54 4.18
N VAL A 56 3.22 6.54 5.50
CA VAL A 56 3.42 5.35 6.32
C VAL A 56 2.21 5.20 7.24
N ARG A 57 1.61 4.01 7.28
CA ARG A 57 0.45 3.70 8.12
C ARG A 57 0.66 2.37 8.84
N GLY A 58 0.10 2.27 10.04
CA GLY A 58 0.22 1.11 10.92
C GLY A 58 0.59 1.54 12.34
N PRO A 59 0.97 0.60 13.21
CA PRO A 59 1.00 -0.86 12.95
C PRO A 59 -0.40 -1.47 12.78
N PHE A 60 -0.48 -2.54 11.99
CA PHE A 60 -1.67 -3.35 11.76
C PHE A 60 -1.40 -4.80 12.15
N ASN A 61 -2.43 -5.53 12.58
CA ASN A 61 -2.34 -6.94 12.97
C ASN A 61 -3.51 -7.77 12.44
N GLU A 62 -4.22 -7.24 11.45
CA GLU A 62 -5.40 -7.87 10.86
C GLU A 62 -5.40 -7.68 9.34
N ASN A 63 -6.34 -8.37 8.68
CA ASN A 63 -6.55 -8.18 7.25
C ASN A 63 -7.12 -6.78 7.01
N THR A 64 -6.40 -5.95 6.27
CA THR A 64 -6.75 -4.54 6.12
C THR A 64 -6.68 -4.11 4.67
N CYS A 65 -7.73 -3.44 4.21
CA CYS A 65 -7.78 -2.81 2.92
C CYS A 65 -7.39 -1.33 3.03
N TYR A 66 -6.72 -0.82 2.00
CA TYR A 66 -6.31 0.58 1.93
C TYR A 66 -6.64 1.15 0.57
N GLY A 67 -6.89 2.45 0.56
CA GLY A 67 -7.12 3.20 -0.65
C GLY A 67 -6.11 4.33 -0.79
N ILE A 68 -5.66 4.50 -2.03
CA ILE A 68 -4.92 5.69 -2.46
C ILE A 68 -5.85 6.47 -3.38
N TYR A 69 -6.14 7.72 -3.01
CA TYR A 69 -7.08 8.59 -3.74
C TYR A 69 -6.44 9.94 -4.01
N GLY A 70 -6.87 10.62 -5.07
CA GLY A 70 -6.41 11.95 -5.42
C GLY A 70 -5.60 11.96 -6.72
N ASN A 71 -4.61 12.82 -6.81
CA ASN A 71 -3.73 12.96 -7.97
C ASN A 71 -2.25 12.93 -7.55
N VAL A 72 -1.34 13.05 -8.52
CA VAL A 72 0.10 12.97 -8.25
C VAL A 72 0.62 14.09 -7.33
N ASP A 73 -0.04 15.25 -7.30
CA ASP A 73 0.39 16.41 -6.51
C ASP A 73 -0.25 16.45 -5.11
N ASP A 74 -1.43 15.87 -4.97
CA ASP A 74 -2.21 15.79 -3.72
C ASP A 74 -2.96 14.46 -3.67
N TRP A 75 -2.47 13.53 -2.84
CA TRP A 75 -3.07 12.21 -2.65
C TRP A 75 -3.27 11.87 -1.19
N THR A 76 -4.25 11.02 -0.91
CA THR A 76 -4.57 10.51 0.42
C THR A 76 -4.28 9.02 0.48
N PHE A 77 -3.80 8.57 1.64
CA PHE A 77 -3.61 7.16 1.96
C PHE A 77 -4.41 6.82 3.23
N GLU A 78 -5.49 6.07 3.06
CA GLU A 78 -6.44 5.76 4.13
C GLU A 78 -6.75 4.27 4.24
N GLN A 79 -6.97 3.83 5.48
CA GLN A 79 -7.50 2.51 5.79
C GLN A 79 -9.00 2.49 5.51
N ARG A 80 -9.48 1.40 4.91
CA ARG A 80 -10.89 1.17 4.61
C ARG A 80 -11.32 -0.23 5.02
N SER A 81 -12.64 -0.39 5.12
CA SER A 81 -13.26 -1.71 5.13
C SER A 81 -12.98 -2.40 3.80
N CYS A 82 -12.51 -3.63 3.87
CA CYS A 82 -12.82 -4.61 2.84
C CYS A 82 -14.34 -4.90 2.92
#